data_AF-A0A9E0K2V2-F1
#
_entry.id   AF-A0A9E0K2V2-F1
#
_cell.length_a   1.000
_cell.length_b   1.000
_cell.length_c   1.000
_cell.angle_alpha   90.00
_cell.angle_beta   90.00
_cell.angle_gamma   90.00
#
_symmetry.space_group_name_H-M   'P 1'
#
loop_
_entity.id
_entity.type
_entity.pdbx_description
1 polymer ?
#
loop_
_entity_poly.entity_id
_entity_poly.type
_entity_poly.pdbx_seq_one_letter_code
_entity_poly.pdbx_strand_id
1 'polypeptide(L)'
;MVFIALPALQRNQRDTQRKNDIDRFLTAVQNYQSNNKGVVPEANGTALHSLKQSYLNESNGEFKDPDGSTYVIVSASAVGSAISSMKDSSNNTLVYYYKNAECSNETTKQSNGSNKVAIAMKLEGGGVYCVNN
;
A
#
# COMPACT_ATOMS: atom_id res chain seq x y z
N MET A 1 -3.26 -34.92 -18.96
CA MET A 1 -4.33 -34.19 -18.24
C MET A 1 -3.98 -32.72 -18.26
N VAL A 2 -4.85 -31.91 -18.86
CA VAL A 2 -4.58 -30.54 -19.25
C VAL A 2 -4.94 -29.60 -18.10
N PHE A 3 -3.92 -29.02 -17.47
CA PHE A 3 -4.04 -27.99 -16.45
C PHE A 3 -4.44 -26.64 -17.09
N ILE A 4 -5.72 -26.46 -17.40
CA ILE A 4 -6.26 -25.16 -17.86
C ILE A 4 -6.83 -24.31 -16.70
N ALA A 5 -6.93 -24.85 -15.48
CA ALA A 5 -7.51 -24.16 -14.32
C ALA A 5 -6.51 -23.71 -13.23
N LEU A 6 -5.20 -23.64 -13.51
CA LEU A 6 -4.19 -23.11 -12.58
C LEU A 6 -3.67 -21.67 -12.77
N PRO A 7 -3.98 -20.90 -13.83
CA PRO A 7 -3.56 -19.50 -13.86
C PRO A 7 -4.34 -18.62 -12.88
N ALA A 8 -5.62 -18.93 -12.63
CA ALA A 8 -6.49 -18.11 -11.79
C ALA A 8 -6.15 -18.24 -10.29
N LEU A 9 -5.82 -19.44 -9.82
CA LEU A 9 -5.49 -19.68 -8.41
C LEU A 9 -4.18 -18.97 -8.01
N GLN A 10 -3.18 -18.97 -8.88
CA GLN A 10 -1.91 -18.28 -8.61
C GLN A 10 -2.09 -16.76 -8.51
N ARG A 11 -2.95 -16.16 -9.34
CA ARG A 11 -3.31 -14.74 -9.24
C ARG A 11 -4.02 -14.42 -7.93
N ASN A 12 -4.99 -15.25 -7.52
CA ASN A 12 -5.71 -15.07 -6.27
C ASN A 12 -4.79 -15.18 -5.04
N GLN A 13 -3.80 -16.07 -5.07
CA GLN A 13 -2.80 -16.19 -3.99
C GLN A 13 -1.91 -14.95 -3.89
N ARG A 14 -1.48 -14.39 -5.03
CA ARG A 14 -0.70 -13.15 -5.05
C ARG A 14 -1.51 -11.94 -4.57
N ASP A 15 -2.74 -11.78 -5.04
CA ASP A 15 -3.61 -10.70 -4.57
C ASP A 15 -3.90 -10.81 -3.06
N THR A 16 -4.01 -12.03 -2.52
CA THR A 16 -4.15 -12.25 -1.07
C THR A 16 -2.89 -11.83 -0.33
N GLN A 17 -1.70 -12.20 -0.82
CA GLN A 17 -0.43 -11.78 -0.21
C GLN A 17 -0.25 -10.25 -0.27
N ARG A 18 -0.59 -9.61 -1.39
CA ARG A 18 -0.55 -8.14 -1.54
C ARG A 18 -1.45 -7.41 -0.56
N LYS A 19 -2.65 -7.94 -0.29
CA LYS A 19 -3.55 -7.41 0.75
C LYS A 19 -2.90 -7.51 2.14
N ASN A 20 -2.33 -8.66 2.47
CA ASN A 20 -1.62 -8.87 3.73
C ASN A 20 -0.40 -7.93 3.86
N ASP A 21 0.32 -7.68 2.77
CA ASP A 21 1.44 -6.74 2.73
C ASP A 21 0.96 -5.31 2.99
N ILE A 22 -0.17 -4.90 2.41
CA ILE A 22 -0.78 -3.60 2.71
C ILE A 22 -1.21 -3.50 4.18
N ASP A 23 -1.80 -4.55 4.74
CA ASP A 23 -2.21 -4.56 6.15
C ASP A 23 -0.99 -4.46 7.08
N ARG A 24 0.12 -5.11 6.71
CA ARG A 24 1.41 -4.94 7.37
C ARG A 24 1.95 -3.51 7.23
N PHE A 25 1.79 -2.88 6.07
CA PHE A 25 2.18 -1.49 5.87
C PHE A 25 1.33 -0.53 6.71
N LEU A 26 0.02 -0.75 6.81
CA LEU A 26 -0.86 0.00 7.71
C LEU A 26 -0.42 -0.16 9.16
N THR A 27 -0.09 -1.37 9.58
CA THR A 27 0.43 -1.64 10.94
C THR A 27 1.75 -0.90 11.19
N ALA A 28 2.66 -0.84 10.21
CA ALA A 28 3.89 -0.05 10.31
C ALA A 28 3.60 1.45 10.48
N VAL A 29 2.62 1.99 9.76
CA VAL A 29 2.19 3.40 9.94
C VAL A 29 1.57 3.61 11.32
N GLN A 30 0.77 2.68 11.82
CA GLN A 30 0.20 2.75 13.17
C GLN A 30 1.28 2.69 14.27
N ASN A 31 2.29 1.85 14.10
CA ASN A 31 3.45 1.78 15.00
C ASN A 31 4.24 3.09 14.98
N TYR A 32 4.47 3.66 13.79
CA TYR A 32 5.08 4.98 13.67
C TYR A 32 4.24 6.04 14.40
N GLN A 33 2.92 6.02 14.21
CA GLN A 33 2.01 6.95 14.85
C GLN A 33 2.05 6.84 16.38
N SER A 34 2.06 5.61 16.91
CA SER A 34 2.19 5.34 18.35
C SER A 34 3.51 5.88 18.90
N ASN A 35 4.61 5.69 18.18
CA ASN A 35 5.94 6.14 18.59
C ASN A 35 6.13 7.67 18.46
N ASN A 36 5.39 8.32 17.57
CA ASN A 36 5.51 9.76 17.29
C ASN A 36 4.32 10.57 17.84
N LYS A 37 3.76 10.16 18.99
CA LYS A 37 2.71 10.90 19.72
C LYS A 37 1.45 11.19 18.89
N GLY A 38 1.05 10.26 18.03
CA GLY A 38 -0.14 10.40 17.20
C GLY A 38 0.09 11.04 15.83
N VAL A 39 1.32 11.47 15.53
CA VAL A 39 1.68 12.08 14.23
C VAL A 39 1.90 10.99 13.19
N VAL A 40 1.24 11.12 12.03
CA VAL A 40 1.43 10.23 10.89
C VAL A 40 2.55 10.73 9.98
N PRO A 41 3.20 9.83 9.22
CA PRO A 41 4.23 10.21 8.26
C PRO A 41 3.73 11.27 7.27
N GLU A 42 4.58 12.25 6.97
CA GLU A 42 4.29 13.21 5.91
C GLU A 42 4.16 12.51 4.56
N ALA A 43 3.26 13.01 3.70
CA ALA A 43 3.05 12.51 2.35
C ALA A 43 4.16 12.99 1.40
N ASN A 44 5.42 12.78 1.78
CA ASN A 44 6.59 13.09 0.97
C ASN A 44 7.46 11.83 0.78
N GLY A 45 8.18 11.75 -0.34
CA GLY A 45 8.98 10.56 -0.68
C GLY A 45 10.03 10.20 0.37
N THR A 46 10.64 11.21 1.01
CA THR A 46 11.70 11.00 2.02
C THR A 46 11.17 10.39 3.32
N ALA A 47 10.06 10.90 3.86
CA ALA A 47 9.44 10.40 5.09
C ALA A 47 8.90 8.98 4.89
N LEU A 48 8.31 8.72 3.72
CA LEU A 48 7.84 7.38 3.35
C LEU A 48 9.01 6.40 3.16
N HIS A 49 10.14 6.86 2.63
CA HIS A 49 11.35 6.07 2.53
C HIS A 49 11.93 5.72 3.92
N SER A 50 12.01 6.69 4.84
CA SER A 50 12.47 6.43 6.21
C SER A 50 11.54 5.49 6.97
N LEU A 51 10.22 5.64 6.80
CA LEU A 51 9.24 4.73 7.36
C LEU A 51 9.46 3.30 6.85
N LYS A 52 9.63 3.15 5.53
CA LYS A 52 9.94 1.85 4.92
C LYS A 52 11.22 1.26 5.50
N GLN A 53 12.28 2.04 5.64
CA GLN A 53 13.53 1.53 6.21
C GLN A 53 13.37 1.09 7.68
N SER A 54 12.75 1.92 8.52
CA SER A 54 12.70 1.65 9.97
C SER A 54 11.64 0.63 10.39
N TYR A 55 10.53 0.52 9.65
CA TYR A 55 9.39 -0.32 10.04
C TYR A 55 9.09 -1.46 9.07
N LEU A 56 9.64 -1.43 7.85
CA LEU A 56 9.40 -2.47 6.83
C LEU A 56 10.66 -3.23 6.42
N ASN A 57 11.87 -2.69 6.62
CA ASN A 57 13.11 -3.35 6.20
C ASN A 57 13.99 -3.83 7.38
N GLU A 58 14.75 -4.87 7.05
CA GLU A 58 15.92 -5.45 7.75
C GLU A 58 15.73 -6.46 8.88
N SER A 59 14.58 -6.57 9.56
CA SER A 59 14.41 -7.62 10.59
C SER A 59 13.24 -8.60 10.37
N ASN A 60 12.19 -8.22 9.61
CA ASN A 60 10.93 -8.99 9.50
C ASN A 60 10.59 -9.48 8.08
N GLY A 61 11.61 -9.79 7.26
CA GLY A 61 11.42 -10.23 5.87
C GLY A 61 11.19 -9.06 4.92
N GLU A 62 11.96 -9.01 3.84
CA GLU A 62 11.91 -7.95 2.83
C GLU A 62 10.48 -7.67 2.39
N PHE A 63 10.04 -6.42 2.49
CA PHE A 63 8.78 -5.96 1.94
C PHE A 63 8.88 -5.92 0.41
N LYS A 64 8.69 -7.09 -0.20
CA LYS A 64 8.76 -7.35 -1.65
C LYS A 64 7.44 -7.93 -2.12
N ASP A 65 7.07 -7.54 -3.32
CA ASP A 65 5.89 -8.06 -3.98
C ASP A 65 6.06 -9.56 -4.28
N PRO A 66 4.97 -10.36 -4.26
CA PRO A 66 5.01 -11.78 -4.60
C PRO A 66 5.61 -12.10 -5.98
N ASP A 67 5.64 -11.14 -6.90
CA ASP A 67 6.28 -11.26 -8.21
C ASP A 67 7.81 -10.99 -8.19
N GLY A 68 8.38 -10.67 -7.02
CA GLY A 68 9.78 -10.27 -6.86
C GLY A 68 10.05 -8.78 -7.14
N SER A 69 9.03 -8.00 -7.52
CA SER A 69 9.15 -6.55 -7.68
C SER A 69 9.29 -5.86 -6.32
N THR A 70 9.99 -4.73 -6.27
CA THR A 70 10.05 -3.94 -5.04
C THR A 70 8.80 -3.07 -4.92
N TYR A 71 8.22 -2.98 -3.71
CA TYR A 71 7.18 -2.00 -3.43
C TYR A 71 7.77 -0.58 -3.37
N VAL A 72 7.22 0.32 -4.17
CA VAL A 72 7.52 1.75 -4.16
C VAL A 72 6.29 2.46 -3.60
N ILE A 73 6.50 3.16 -2.49
CA ILE A 73 5.45 3.93 -1.83
C ILE A 73 5.47 5.32 -2.44
N VAL A 74 4.36 5.71 -3.06
CA VAL A 74 4.18 7.03 -3.65
C VAL A 74 3.16 7.82 -2.84
N SER A 75 3.47 9.06 -2.52
CA SER A 75 2.47 9.97 -1.96
C SER A 75 1.56 10.45 -3.08
N ALA A 76 0.26 10.18 -2.95
CA ALA A 76 -0.70 10.71 -3.88
C ALA A 76 -1.00 12.17 -3.54
N SER A 77 -0.85 13.06 -4.52
CA SER A 77 -0.97 14.51 -4.32
C SER A 77 -2.42 15.00 -4.16
N ALA A 78 -3.43 14.19 -4.50
CA ALA A 78 -4.84 14.60 -4.40
C ALA A 78 -5.73 13.44 -3.93
N VAL A 79 -6.40 13.66 -2.81
CA VAL A 79 -7.44 12.77 -2.27
C VAL A 79 -8.61 12.71 -3.26
N GLY A 80 -9.18 11.53 -3.50
CA GLY A 80 -10.22 11.32 -4.52
C GLY A 80 -9.69 11.03 -5.92
N SER A 81 -8.37 11.02 -6.11
CA SER A 81 -7.78 10.56 -7.38
C SER A 81 -7.96 9.06 -7.53
N ALA A 82 -8.45 8.64 -8.70
CA ALA A 82 -8.48 7.22 -9.04
C ALA A 82 -7.05 6.67 -9.10
N ILE A 83 -6.85 5.49 -8.53
CA ILE A 83 -5.56 4.79 -8.65
C ILE A 83 -5.47 4.18 -10.05
N SER A 84 -4.65 4.82 -10.88
CA SER A 84 -4.52 4.49 -12.30
C SER A 84 -3.54 3.36 -12.58
N SER A 85 -2.56 3.13 -11.70
CA SER A 85 -1.40 2.29 -12.03
C SER A 85 -1.05 1.29 -10.93
N MET A 86 -0.82 0.03 -11.31
CA MET A 86 -0.28 -0.99 -10.39
C MET A 86 1.24 -0.94 -10.31
N LYS A 87 1.87 -0.51 -11.40
CA LYS A 87 3.31 -0.55 -11.59
C LYS A 87 3.79 0.82 -12.08
N ASP A 88 4.99 1.20 -11.66
CA ASP A 88 5.70 2.34 -12.21
C ASP A 88 6.33 1.99 -13.58
N SER A 89 6.86 2.99 -14.28
CA SER A 89 7.62 2.88 -15.53
C SER A 89 8.79 1.89 -15.43
N SER A 90 9.31 1.65 -14.23
CA SER A 90 10.36 0.65 -13.94
C SER A 90 9.83 -0.73 -13.52
N ASN A 91 8.54 -1.03 -13.70
CA ASN A 91 7.88 -2.28 -13.29
C ASN A 91 7.89 -2.57 -11.77
N ASN A 92 8.04 -1.54 -10.93
CA ASN A 92 7.91 -1.68 -9.48
C ASN A 92 6.44 -1.61 -9.03
N THR A 93 6.03 -2.38 -8.01
CA THR A 93 4.65 -2.32 -7.49
C THR A 93 4.43 -1.01 -6.74
N LEU A 94 3.39 -0.27 -7.12
CA LEU A 94 3.04 1.01 -6.52
C LEU A 94 2.07 0.83 -5.36
N VAL A 95 2.40 1.46 -4.24
CA VAL A 95 1.51 1.62 -3.09
C VAL A 95 1.26 3.11 -2.89
N TYR A 96 0.01 3.53 -2.95
CA TYR A 96 -0.37 4.92 -2.80
C TYR A 96 -0.66 5.24 -1.35
N TYR A 97 0.00 6.25 -0.83
CA TYR A 97 -0.20 6.78 0.51
C TYR A 97 -0.87 8.15 0.44
N TYR A 98 -1.97 8.30 1.16
CA TYR A 98 -2.75 9.53 1.28
C TYR A 98 -2.79 9.94 2.75
N LYS A 99 -2.26 11.13 3.05
CA LYS A 99 -2.41 11.75 4.37
C LYS A 99 -3.74 12.49 4.44
N ASN A 100 -4.34 12.50 5.63
CA ASN A 100 -5.65 13.09 5.90
C ASN A 100 -6.74 12.52 4.98
N ALA A 101 -6.73 11.21 4.74
CA ALA A 101 -7.67 10.55 3.86
C ALA A 101 -8.19 9.26 4.49
N GLU A 102 -9.37 8.84 4.05
CA GLU A 102 -10.02 7.60 4.44
C GLU A 102 -10.52 6.86 3.18
N CYS A 103 -10.69 5.55 3.28
CA CYS A 103 -11.13 4.75 2.15
C CYS A 103 -12.62 4.95 1.88
N SER A 104 -12.96 5.09 0.60
CA SER A 104 -14.32 5.19 0.09
C SER A 104 -14.46 4.24 -1.09
N ASN A 105 -14.61 2.95 -0.78
CA ASN A 105 -14.57 1.85 -1.72
C ASN A 105 -13.23 1.79 -2.48
N GLU A 106 -13.24 2.06 -3.78
CA GLU A 106 -12.06 2.05 -4.65
C GLU A 106 -11.37 3.42 -4.79
N THR A 107 -11.88 4.41 -4.06
CA THR A 107 -11.35 5.78 -4.04
C THR A 107 -10.98 6.20 -2.63
N THR A 108 -10.21 7.27 -2.50
CA THR A 108 -9.95 7.90 -1.20
C THR A 108 -10.85 9.13 -1.06
N LYS A 109 -11.37 9.37 0.14
CA LYS A 109 -12.08 10.62 0.47
C LYS A 109 -11.31 11.38 1.54
N GLN A 110 -11.47 12.71 1.52
CA GLN A 110 -10.83 13.59 2.49
C GLN A 110 -11.35 13.23 3.88
N SER A 111 -10.43 12.94 4.81
CA SER A 111 -10.78 12.72 6.21
C SER A 111 -10.79 14.06 6.94
N ASN A 112 -11.44 14.09 8.10
CA ASN A 112 -11.47 15.24 9.00
C ASN A 112 -10.31 15.22 10.01
N GLY A 113 -9.55 14.11 10.08
CA GLY A 113 -8.44 13.95 11.03
C GLY A 113 -7.07 14.05 10.37
N SER A 114 -6.23 14.99 10.83
CA SER A 114 -4.84 15.15 10.36
C SER A 114 -3.98 13.89 10.48
N ASN A 115 -4.38 13.00 11.39
CA ASN A 115 -3.70 11.75 11.72
C ASN A 115 -4.34 10.53 11.03
N LYS A 116 -5.30 10.76 10.14
CA LYS A 116 -5.93 9.71 9.33
C LYS A 116 -5.16 9.53 8.05
N VAL A 117 -4.97 8.28 7.67
CA VAL A 117 -4.21 7.90 6.48
C VAL A 117 -4.99 6.84 5.74
N ALA A 118 -4.96 6.94 4.42
CA ALA A 118 -5.44 5.90 3.53
C ALA A 118 -4.26 5.36 2.73
N ILE A 119 -4.19 4.04 2.63
CA ILE A 119 -3.22 3.31 1.85
C ILE A 119 -4.01 2.54 0.82
N ALA A 120 -3.61 2.62 -0.43
CA ALA A 120 -4.29 1.86 -1.46
C ALA A 120 -3.35 1.36 -2.55
N MET A 121 -3.69 0.23 -3.14
CA MET A 121 -3.03 -0.32 -4.31
C MET A 121 -4.05 -0.91 -5.27
N LYS A 122 -3.63 -1.08 -6.51
CA LYS A 122 -4.40 -1.79 -7.53
C LYS A 122 -3.99 -3.28 -7.55
N LEU A 123 -4.97 -4.18 -7.66
CA LEU A 123 -4.79 -5.64 -7.64
C LEU A 123 -4.70 -6.23 -9.07
N GLU A 124 -4.11 -7.42 -9.24
CA GLU A 124 -3.95 -8.07 -10.56
C GLU A 124 -5.28 -8.55 -11.12
N GLY A 125 -6.16 -9.03 -10.25
CA GLY A 125 -7.53 -9.38 -10.61
C GLY A 125 -8.39 -8.18 -11.02
N GLY A 126 -7.86 -6.95 -10.92
CA GLY A 126 -8.61 -5.72 -11.07
C GLY A 126 -9.13 -5.20 -9.74
N GLY A 127 -9.57 -3.94 -9.77
CA GLY A 127 -10.02 -3.20 -8.58
C GLY A 127 -8.89 -2.62 -7.74
N VAL A 128 -9.29 -1.83 -6.74
CA VAL A 128 -8.40 -1.16 -5.80
C VAL A 128 -8.65 -1.69 -4.39
N TYR A 129 -7.60 -2.16 -3.74
CA TYR A 129 -7.63 -2.44 -2.31
C TYR A 129 -7.22 -1.18 -1.56
N CYS A 130 -8.10 -0.69 -0.70
CA CYS A 130 -7.88 0.49 0.13
C CYS A 130 -8.07 0.12 1.59
N VAL A 131 -7.12 0.50 2.44
CA VAL A 131 -7.21 0.39 3.89
C VAL A 131 -6.88 1.73 4.55
N ASN A 132 -7.51 1.99 5.69
CA ASN A 132 -7.29 3.20 6.46
C ASN A 132 -7.19 2.89 7.96
N ASN A 133 -6.61 3.81 8.72
CA ASN A 133 -6.63 3.80 10.20
C ASN A 133 -7.91 4.44 10.75
#